data_AF-A0A1Y3MZZ9-F1
#
_entry.id   AF-A0A1Y3MZZ9-F1
#
_cell.length_a   1.000
_cell.length_b   1.000
_cell.length_c   1.000
_cell.angle_alpha   90.00
_cell.angle_beta   90.00
_cell.angle_gamma   90.00
#
_symmetry.space_group_name_H-M   'P 1'
#
loop_
_entity.id
_entity.type
_entity.pdbx_description
1 polymer ?
#
loop_
_entity_poly.entity_id
_entity_poly.type
_entity_poly.pdbx_seq_one_letter_code
_entity_poly.pdbx_strand_id
1 'polypeptide(L)'
;MTPLILAAHGGHMKCVQYLVEQGANIKKIDSYGKNAFVYASIKHGHLEVVQYLIDKGANIDQKDMEGNSSLILAAKRNHKEVLSYLLSEGALVNEQNRMGFTSLMYASQNGNLDIVVHLVHHGANPRIYNRNGETAKTLAFRYDHMDVFRYL
;
A
#
# COMPACT_ATOMS: atom_id res chain seq x y z
N MET A 1 4.61 -11.54 15.34
CA MET A 1 5.76 -10.62 15.18
C MET A 1 7.04 -11.44 15.10
N THR A 2 7.89 -11.22 14.08
CA THR A 2 9.23 -11.84 13.95
C THR A 2 10.32 -10.76 14.03
N PRO A 3 11.60 -11.11 14.27
CA PRO A 3 12.70 -10.13 14.19
C PRO A 3 12.74 -9.39 12.85
N LEU A 4 12.49 -10.11 11.74
CA LEU A 4 12.44 -9.53 10.40
C LEU A 4 11.29 -8.51 10.26
N ILE A 5 10.11 -8.81 10.82
CA ILE A 5 8.98 -7.88 10.84
C ILE A 5 9.33 -6.61 11.62
N LEU A 6 9.95 -6.74 12.79
CA LEU A 6 10.34 -5.59 13.62
C LEU A 6 11.39 -4.72 12.91
N ALA A 7 12.41 -5.33 12.32
CA ALA A 7 13.45 -4.62 11.56
C ALA A 7 12.85 -3.88 10.36
N ALA A 8 11.95 -4.53 9.61
CA ALA A 8 11.30 -3.92 8.46
C ALA A 8 10.36 -2.78 8.86
N HIS A 9 9.61 -2.92 9.96
CA HIS A 9 8.74 -1.87 10.48
C HIS A 9 9.50 -0.64 10.99
N GLY A 10 10.74 -0.83 11.47
CA GLY A 10 11.63 0.24 11.89
C GLY A 10 12.53 0.81 10.78
N GLY A 11 12.48 0.25 9.57
CA GLY A 11 13.33 0.67 8.45
C GLY A 11 14.81 0.33 8.64
N HIS A 12 15.12 -0.67 9.48
CA HIS A 12 16.50 -1.04 9.80
C HIS A 12 17.08 -1.94 8.71
N MET A 13 17.44 -1.35 7.57
CA MET A 13 17.88 -2.07 6.36
C MET A 13 19.00 -3.10 6.65
N LYS A 14 20.05 -2.70 7.37
CA LYS A 14 21.16 -3.62 7.71
C LYS A 14 20.70 -4.84 8.49
N CYS A 15 19.74 -4.66 9.42
CA CYS A 15 19.15 -5.77 10.16
C CYS A 15 18.28 -6.65 9.25
N VAL A 16 17.51 -6.05 8.34
CA VAL A 16 16.70 -6.78 7.35
C VAL A 16 17.59 -7.66 6.48
N GLN A 17 18.65 -7.10 5.90
CA GLN A 17 19.60 -7.83 5.06
C GLN A 17 20.23 -9.01 5.81
N TYR A 18 20.80 -8.74 6.98
CA TYR A 18 21.40 -9.78 7.82
C TYR A 18 20.41 -10.91 8.14
N LEU A 19 19.19 -10.58 8.57
CA LEU A 19 18.19 -11.58 8.92
C LEU A 19 17.77 -12.43 7.72
N VAL A 20 17.60 -11.83 6.54
CA VAL A 20 17.29 -12.56 5.31
C VAL A 20 18.43 -13.47 4.89
N GLU A 21 19.69 -13.01 4.98
CA GLU A 21 20.89 -13.82 4.71
C GLU A 21 21.03 -15.00 5.68
N GLN A 22 20.60 -14.84 6.94
CA GLN A 22 20.52 -15.93 7.92
C GLN A 22 19.30 -16.85 7.73
N GLY A 23 18.52 -16.69 6.64
CA GLY A 23 17.42 -17.58 6.30
C GLY A 23 16.08 -17.21 6.96
N ALA A 24 15.88 -15.97 7.41
CA ALA A 24 14.58 -15.54 7.91
C ALA A 24 13.49 -15.68 6.84
N ASN A 25 12.35 -16.26 7.22
CA ASN A 25 11.23 -16.48 6.30
C ASN A 25 10.50 -15.16 5.98
N ILE A 26 10.73 -14.61 4.79
CA ILE A 26 10.10 -13.38 4.27
C ILE A 26 8.57 -13.52 4.15
N LYS A 27 8.07 -14.73 3.89
CA LYS A 27 6.63 -15.02 3.74
C LYS A 27 5.92 -15.21 5.08
N LYS A 28 6.64 -15.23 6.21
CA LYS A 28 6.03 -15.43 7.53
C LYS A 28 5.17 -14.22 7.88
N ILE A 29 3.88 -14.48 8.05
CA ILE A 29 2.89 -13.52 8.53
C ILE A 29 2.73 -13.62 10.05
N ASP A 30 2.29 -12.51 10.66
CA ASP A 30 1.86 -12.46 12.05
C ASP A 30 0.33 -12.64 12.21
N SER A 31 -0.17 -12.40 13.44
CA SER A 31 -1.59 -12.49 13.78
C SER A 31 -2.47 -11.44 13.13
N TYR A 32 -1.92 -10.47 12.39
CA TYR A 32 -2.67 -9.51 11.57
C TYR A 32 -2.59 -9.84 10.08
N GLY A 33 -1.97 -10.97 9.72
CA GLY A 33 -1.75 -11.37 8.33
C GLY A 33 -0.66 -10.57 7.63
N LYS A 34 0.21 -9.87 8.38
CA LYS A 34 1.24 -8.99 7.82
C LYS A 34 2.60 -9.66 7.91
N ASN A 35 3.35 -9.62 6.82
CA ASN A 35 4.76 -10.00 6.78
C ASN A 35 5.66 -8.75 6.83
N ALA A 36 6.98 -8.95 6.77
CA ALA A 36 7.94 -7.85 6.83
C ALA A 36 7.74 -6.80 5.72
N PHE A 37 7.42 -7.24 4.49
CA PHE A 37 7.18 -6.37 3.35
C PHE A 37 5.98 -5.45 3.58
N VAL A 38 4.87 -6.00 4.06
CA VAL A 38 3.67 -5.20 4.38
C VAL A 38 4.00 -4.18 5.48
N TYR A 39 4.76 -4.56 6.51
CA TYR A 39 5.14 -3.64 7.60
C TYR A 39 6.07 -2.51 7.17
N ALA A 40 6.99 -2.75 6.24
CA ALA A 40 7.87 -1.72 5.67
C ALA A 40 7.07 -0.62 4.94
N SER A 41 5.90 -0.98 4.40
CA SER A 41 5.01 -0.06 3.69
C SER A 41 4.10 0.76 4.61
N ILE A 42 4.13 0.56 5.94
CA ILE A 42 3.18 1.21 6.87
C ILE A 42 3.77 2.46 7.52
N LYS A 43 4.86 2.32 8.29
CA LYS A 43 5.42 3.40 9.10
C LYS A 43 6.49 4.11 8.29
N HIS A 44 6.33 5.40 8.03
CA HIS A 44 7.22 6.25 7.21
C HIS A 44 7.51 5.78 5.78
N GLY A 45 7.01 4.62 5.33
CA GLY A 45 7.20 4.14 3.95
C GLY A 45 8.66 3.83 3.65
N HIS A 46 9.23 2.79 4.26
CA HIS A 46 10.63 2.43 4.14
C HIS A 46 10.97 1.82 2.76
N LEU A 47 11.03 2.67 1.73
CA LEU A 47 11.19 2.28 0.32
C LEU A 47 12.33 1.29 0.09
N GLU A 48 13.51 1.57 0.65
CA GLU A 48 14.69 0.71 0.48
C GLU A 48 14.40 -0.73 0.94
N VAL A 49 13.75 -0.87 2.10
CA VAL A 49 13.36 -2.18 2.66
C VAL A 49 12.27 -2.84 1.81
N VAL A 50 11.31 -2.06 1.29
CA VAL A 50 10.26 -2.56 0.38
C VAL A 50 10.89 -3.16 -0.88
N GLN A 51 11.80 -2.42 -1.52
CA GLN A 51 12.54 -2.84 -2.71
C GLN A 51 13.30 -4.14 -2.46
N TYR A 52 14.14 -4.15 -1.43
CA TYR A 52 14.92 -5.34 -1.09
C TYR A 52 14.05 -6.57 -0.81
N LEU A 53 12.92 -6.41 -0.11
CA LEU A 53 12.05 -7.56 0.19
C LEU A 53 11.34 -8.07 -1.06
N ILE A 54 10.95 -7.21 -2.02
CA ILE A 54 10.44 -7.62 -3.33
C ILE A 54 11.52 -8.38 -4.11
N ASP A 55 12.75 -7.86 -4.17
CA ASP A 55 13.89 -8.53 -4.83
C ASP A 55 14.18 -9.92 -4.27
N LYS A 56 13.88 -10.13 -2.98
CA LYS A 56 14.01 -11.42 -2.29
C LYS A 56 12.75 -12.30 -2.37
N GLY A 57 11.78 -11.94 -3.20
CA GLY A 57 10.61 -12.74 -3.52
C GLY A 57 9.43 -12.57 -2.56
N ALA A 58 9.31 -11.40 -1.90
CA ALA A 58 8.06 -11.03 -1.25
C ALA A 58 6.94 -10.91 -2.30
N ASN A 59 5.74 -11.37 -1.94
CA ASN A 59 4.56 -11.19 -2.78
C ASN A 59 4.10 -9.72 -2.71
N ILE A 60 4.19 -9.00 -3.83
CA ILE A 60 3.82 -7.58 -3.95
C ILE A 60 2.35 -7.33 -3.58
N ASP A 61 1.47 -8.29 -3.88
CA ASP A 61 0.03 -8.21 -3.60
C ASP A 61 -0.37 -8.94 -2.32
N GLN A 62 0.58 -9.18 -1.40
CA GLN A 62 0.25 -9.73 -0.08
C GLN A 62 -0.78 -8.85 0.62
N LYS A 63 -1.88 -9.47 1.06
CA LYS A 63 -2.94 -8.81 1.82
C LYS A 63 -2.84 -9.11 3.31
N ASP A 64 -3.17 -8.12 4.13
CA ASP A 64 -3.39 -8.32 5.56
C ASP A 64 -4.78 -8.92 5.86
N MET A 65 -5.09 -9.15 7.14
CA MET A 65 -6.40 -9.67 7.56
C MET A 65 -7.57 -8.72 7.28
N GLU A 66 -7.35 -7.45 6.97
CA GLU A 66 -8.39 -6.53 6.52
C GLU A 66 -8.52 -6.51 4.99
N GLY A 67 -7.69 -7.28 4.28
CA GLY A 67 -7.62 -7.30 2.82
C GLY A 67 -6.83 -6.14 2.23
N ASN A 68 -6.11 -5.35 3.04
CA ASN A 68 -5.28 -4.26 2.51
C ASN A 68 -4.01 -4.85 1.89
N SER A 69 -3.73 -4.49 0.63
CA SER A 69 -2.42 -4.67 0.01
C SER A 69 -1.45 -3.56 0.45
N SER A 70 -0.16 -3.72 0.20
CA SER A 70 0.83 -2.65 0.42
C SER A 70 0.50 -1.39 -0.37
N LEU A 71 -0.07 -1.52 -1.58
CA LEU A 71 -0.49 -0.36 -2.40
C LEU A 71 -1.63 0.42 -1.72
N ILE A 72 -2.62 -0.28 -1.17
CA ILE A 72 -3.73 0.32 -0.40
C ILE A 72 -3.18 1.04 0.84
N LEU A 73 -2.25 0.41 1.57
CA LEU A 73 -1.65 0.99 2.77
C LEU A 73 -0.81 2.23 2.43
N ALA A 74 -0.03 2.21 1.35
CA ALA A 74 0.76 3.34 0.88
C ALA A 74 -0.12 4.54 0.52
N ALA A 75 -1.22 4.32 -0.22
CA ALA A 75 -2.19 5.37 -0.53
C ALA A 75 -2.87 5.93 0.73
N LYS A 76 -3.32 5.05 1.64
CA LYS A 76 -3.94 5.44 2.92
C LYS A 76 -3.01 6.27 3.80
N ARG A 77 -1.70 6.06 3.70
CA ARG A 77 -0.66 6.76 4.50
C ARG A 77 0.08 7.86 3.74
N ASN A 78 -0.28 8.14 2.49
CA ASN A 78 0.36 9.12 1.61
C ASN A 78 1.86 8.84 1.31
N HIS A 79 2.27 7.57 1.30
CA HIS A 79 3.66 7.18 0.98
C HIS A 79 3.86 7.12 -0.53
N LYS A 80 4.11 8.28 -1.16
CA LYS A 80 4.17 8.45 -2.61
C LYS A 80 5.24 7.59 -3.27
N GLU A 81 6.42 7.51 -2.67
CA GLU A 81 7.58 6.80 -3.22
C GLU A 81 7.36 5.29 -3.20
N VAL A 82 6.85 4.75 -2.10
CA VAL A 82 6.46 3.33 -2.00
C VAL A 82 5.34 3.03 -2.99
N LEU A 83 4.32 3.88 -3.08
CA LEU A 83 3.22 3.72 -4.03
C LEU A 83 3.72 3.68 -5.47
N SER A 84 4.60 4.61 -5.85
CA SER A 84 5.16 4.70 -7.21
C SER A 84 5.96 3.45 -7.56
N TYR A 85 6.80 2.98 -6.62
CA TYR A 85 7.55 1.74 -6.81
C TYR A 85 6.65 0.50 -6.94
N LEU A 86 5.64 0.37 -6.08
CA LEU A 86 4.71 -0.76 -6.17
C LEU A 86 3.97 -0.79 -7.51
N LEU A 87 3.58 0.37 -8.04
CA LEU A 87 2.94 0.45 -9.35
C LEU A 87 3.90 0.13 -10.50
N SER A 88 5.16 0.57 -10.43
CA SER A 88 6.16 0.22 -11.45
C SER A 88 6.48 -1.28 -11.47
N GLU A 89 6.37 -1.95 -10.33
CA GLU A 89 6.53 -3.40 -10.18
C GLU A 89 5.24 -4.20 -10.47
N GLY A 90 4.18 -3.53 -10.95
CA GLY A 90 2.96 -4.20 -11.41
C GLY A 90 1.97 -4.59 -10.30
N ALA A 91 1.99 -3.92 -9.14
CA ALA A 91 0.98 -4.12 -8.10
C ALA A 91 -0.45 -3.93 -8.65
N LEU A 92 -1.38 -4.76 -8.18
CA LEU A 92 -2.76 -4.74 -8.67
C LEU A 92 -3.49 -3.46 -8.21
N VAL A 93 -3.61 -2.49 -9.13
CA VAL A 93 -4.10 -1.13 -8.86
C VAL A 93 -5.56 -1.05 -8.38
N ASN A 94 -6.39 -2.01 -8.80
CA ASN A 94 -7.85 -2.01 -8.58
C ASN A 94 -8.31 -2.94 -7.44
N GLU A 95 -7.38 -3.48 -6.66
CA GLU A 95 -7.74 -4.35 -5.54
C GLU A 95 -8.58 -3.63 -4.49
N GLN A 96 -9.55 -4.37 -3.95
CA GLN A 96 -10.40 -3.92 -2.85
C GLN A 96 -10.04 -4.64 -1.56
N ASN A 97 -9.98 -3.89 -0.46
CA ASN A 97 -9.95 -4.48 0.86
C ASN A 97 -11.33 -5.02 1.27
N ARG A 98 -11.44 -5.59 2.48
CA ARG A 98 -12.70 -6.19 2.95
C ARG A 98 -13.86 -5.19 3.07
N MET A 99 -13.59 -3.88 3.13
CA MET A 99 -14.62 -2.84 3.13
C MET A 99 -14.94 -2.31 1.73
N GLY A 100 -14.34 -2.88 0.68
CA GLY A 100 -14.50 -2.43 -0.69
C GLY A 100 -13.65 -1.20 -1.04
N PHE A 101 -12.74 -0.78 -0.18
CA PHE A 101 -11.88 0.38 -0.47
C PHE A 101 -10.72 -0.01 -1.37
N THR A 102 -10.46 0.80 -2.39
CA THR A 102 -9.28 0.75 -3.25
C THR A 102 -8.22 1.77 -2.81
N SER A 103 -7.01 1.69 -3.38
CA SER A 103 -5.97 2.70 -3.20
C SER A 103 -6.44 4.08 -3.65
N LEU A 104 -7.18 4.16 -4.77
CA LEU A 104 -7.72 5.42 -5.30
C LEU A 104 -8.72 6.06 -4.34
N MET A 105 -9.59 5.26 -3.70
CA MET A 105 -10.54 5.76 -2.71
C MET A 105 -9.84 6.38 -1.50
N TYR A 106 -8.80 5.76 -0.98
CA TYR A 106 -8.02 6.33 0.13
C TYR A 106 -7.28 7.60 -0.28
N ALA A 107 -6.67 7.63 -1.47
CA ALA A 107 -6.01 8.83 -1.99
C ALA A 107 -7.01 10.00 -2.15
N SER A 108 -8.22 9.70 -2.64
CA SER A 108 -9.29 10.68 -2.78
C SER A 108 -9.86 11.18 -1.46
N GLN A 109 -10.06 10.28 -0.49
CA GLN A 109 -10.45 10.65 0.87
C GLN A 109 -9.39 11.53 1.56
N ASN A 110 -8.11 11.37 1.22
CA ASN A 110 -7.01 12.17 1.79
C ASN A 110 -6.74 13.47 1.02
N GLY A 111 -7.39 13.70 -0.13
CA GLY A 111 -7.18 14.88 -0.97
C GLY A 111 -5.81 14.94 -1.64
N ASN A 112 -5.12 13.81 -1.78
CA ASN A 112 -3.77 13.78 -2.33
C ASN A 112 -3.83 13.67 -3.86
N LEU A 113 -4.01 14.80 -4.53
CA LEU A 113 -4.17 14.86 -5.98
C LEU A 113 -3.02 14.18 -6.73
N ASP A 114 -1.77 14.32 -6.28
CA ASP A 114 -0.63 13.67 -6.93
C ASP A 114 -0.76 12.14 -6.94
N ILE A 115 -1.14 11.53 -5.80
CA ILE A 115 -1.35 10.08 -5.73
C ILE A 115 -2.56 9.68 -6.59
N VAL A 116 -3.63 10.47 -6.59
CA VAL A 116 -4.81 10.23 -7.43
C VAL A 116 -4.42 10.21 -8.92
N VAL A 117 -3.71 11.23 -9.38
CA VAL A 117 -3.23 11.34 -10.77
C VAL A 117 -2.36 10.14 -11.12
N HIS A 118 -1.45 9.77 -10.22
CA HIS A 118 -0.52 8.67 -10.45
C HIS A 118 -1.23 7.30 -10.50
N LEU A 119 -2.20 7.05 -9.62
CA LEU A 119 -3.04 5.84 -9.64
C LEU A 119 -3.89 5.77 -10.92
N VAL A 120 -4.51 6.88 -11.34
CA VAL A 120 -5.31 6.93 -12.57
C VAL A 120 -4.44 6.68 -13.81
N HIS A 121 -3.21 7.23 -13.85
CA HIS A 121 -2.24 6.93 -14.90
C HIS A 121 -1.90 5.43 -15.01
N HIS A 122 -1.89 4.72 -13.88
CA HIS A 122 -1.66 3.27 -13.82
C HIS A 122 -2.96 2.45 -13.92
N GLY A 123 -4.08 3.04 -14.37
CA GLY A 123 -5.31 2.31 -14.66
C GLY A 123 -6.25 2.10 -13.47
N ALA A 124 -6.13 2.91 -12.41
CA ALA A 124 -7.12 2.89 -11.33
C ALA A 124 -8.52 3.30 -11.85
N ASN A 125 -9.52 2.47 -11.56
CA ASN A 125 -10.89 2.67 -12.00
C ASN A 125 -11.69 3.51 -10.97
N PRO A 126 -12.09 4.75 -11.29
CA PRO A 126 -12.83 5.61 -10.36
C PRO A 126 -14.28 5.20 -10.16
N ARG A 127 -14.79 4.22 -10.91
CA ARG A 127 -16.18 3.74 -10.86
C ARG A 127 -16.40 2.58 -9.90
N ILE A 128 -15.34 2.04 -9.29
CA ILE A 128 -15.47 1.03 -8.23
C ILE A 128 -16.18 1.66 -7.04
N TYR A 129 -17.08 0.91 -6.40
CA TYR A 129 -17.80 1.31 -5.19
C TYR A 129 -17.36 0.49 -3.98
N ASN A 130 -17.24 1.14 -2.84
CA ASN A 130 -17.03 0.47 -1.55
C ASN A 130 -18.35 -0.10 -1.01
N ARG A 131 -18.31 -0.74 0.16
CA ARG A 131 -19.53 -1.30 0.80
C ARG A 131 -20.56 -0.26 1.25
N ASN A 132 -20.19 1.02 1.31
CA ASN A 132 -21.10 2.13 1.60
C ASN A 132 -21.73 2.71 0.32
N GLY A 133 -21.42 2.15 -0.86
CA GLY A 133 -21.87 2.68 -2.15
C GLY A 133 -21.09 3.91 -2.64
N GLU A 134 -19.92 4.19 -2.06
CA GLU A 134 -19.12 5.36 -2.40
C GLU A 134 -18.05 5.02 -3.43
N THR A 135 -17.84 5.93 -4.39
CA THR A 135 -16.71 5.90 -5.32
C THR A 135 -15.58 6.81 -4.84
N ALA A 136 -14.42 6.75 -5.50
CA ALA A 136 -13.32 7.67 -5.19
C ALA A 136 -13.73 9.14 -5.37
N LYS A 137 -14.52 9.44 -6.40
CA LYS A 137 -15.05 10.79 -6.65
C LYS A 137 -16.01 11.26 -5.56
N THR A 138 -16.95 10.42 -5.12
CA THR A 138 -17.89 10.80 -4.05
C THR A 138 -17.19 10.97 -2.70
N LEU A 139 -16.13 10.20 -2.45
CA LEU A 139 -15.27 10.39 -1.27
C LEU A 139 -14.56 11.74 -1.32
N ALA A 140 -13.94 12.10 -2.46
CA ALA A 140 -13.31 13.41 -2.62
C ALA A 140 -14.28 14.56 -2.35
N PHE A 141 -15.52 14.47 -2.86
CA PHE A 141 -16.56 15.45 -2.56
C PHE A 141 -16.94 15.50 -1.07
N ARG A 142 -17.17 14.33 -0.45
CA ARG A 142 -17.58 14.23 0.96
C ARG A 142 -16.55 14.82 1.93
N TYR A 143 -15.27 14.75 1.58
CA TYR A 143 -14.16 15.29 2.38
C TYR A 143 -13.67 16.66 1.89
N ASP A 144 -14.43 17.34 1.03
CA ASP A 144 -14.13 18.70 0.51
C ASP A 144 -12.79 18.82 -0.26
N HIS A 145 -12.39 17.75 -0.92
CA HIS A 145 -11.22 17.70 -1.81
C HIS A 145 -11.63 18.00 -3.24
N MET A 146 -12.00 19.27 -3.47
CA MET A 146 -12.63 19.71 -4.73
C MET A 146 -11.71 19.65 -5.95
N ASP A 147 -10.41 19.72 -5.76
CA ASP A 147 -9.40 19.50 -6.81
C ASP A 147 -9.41 18.04 -7.29
N VAL A 148 -9.39 17.08 -6.37
CA VAL A 148 -9.54 15.66 -6.68
C VAL A 148 -10.91 15.35 -7.29
N PHE A 149 -11.98 15.92 -6.73
CA PHE A 149 -13.34 15.72 -7.25
C PHE A 149 -13.49 16.20 -8.70
N ARG A 150 -12.84 17.31 -9.06
CA ARG A 150 -12.85 17.86 -10.42
C ARG A 150 -11.99 17.05 -11.38
N TYR A 151 -10.90 16.46 -10.89
CA TYR A 151 -10.00 15.62 -11.69
C TYR A 151 -10.63 14.27 -12.06
N LEU A 152 -11.31 13.63 -11.10
CA LEU A 152 -12.01 12.34 -11.28
C LEU A 152 -13.35 12.48 -12.01
#